data_AF-U9V082-F1
#
_entry.id   AF-U9V082-F1
#
_cell.length_a   1.000
_cell.length_b   1.000
_cell.length_c   1.000
_cell.angle_alpha   90.00
_cell.angle_beta   90.00
_cell.angle_gamma   90.00
#
_symmetry.space_group_name_H-M   'P 1'
#
loop_
_entity.id
_entity.type
_entity.pdbx_description
1 polymer ?
#
loop_
_entity_poly.entity_id
_entity_poly.type
_entity_poly.pdbx_seq_one_letter_code
_entity_poly.pdbx_strand_id
1 'polypeptide(L)' 'AQLPDLNPIENLWAEMKMIIRHRSLPPSSISVLMEYVKDAWDDLPPEYYRKLIDSMPQRVNAVIFAMDIELIIKFL' A
#
# COMPACT_ATOMS: atom_id res chain seq x y z
N ALA A 1 8.79 17.73 -3.41
CA ALA A 1 8.42 16.56 -2.60
C ALA A 1 7.58 15.63 -3.46
N GLN A 2 7.65 14.29 -3.28
CA GLN A 2 6.65 13.40 -3.89
C GLN A 2 5.32 13.56 -3.13
N LEU A 3 4.21 13.68 -3.86
CA LEU A 3 2.89 13.69 -3.26
C LEU A 3 2.65 12.39 -2.49
N PRO A 4 2.05 12.44 -1.29
CA PRO A 4 1.63 11.24 -0.58
C PRO A 4 0.74 10.36 -1.45
N ASP A 5 0.97 9.04 -1.41
CA ASP A 5 0.18 8.08 -2.17
C ASP A 5 -1.25 7.97 -1.63
N LEU A 6 -2.21 8.29 -2.51
CA LEU A 6 -3.65 8.21 -2.25
C LEU A 6 -4.26 6.88 -2.66
N ASN A 7 -3.48 5.95 -3.23
CA ASN A 7 -3.98 4.68 -3.67
C ASN A 7 -3.72 3.59 -2.61
N PRO A 8 -4.64 3.34 -1.66
CA PRO A 8 -4.43 2.37 -0.59
C PRO A 8 -4.23 0.94 -1.10
N ILE A 9 -4.57 0.65 -2.37
CA ILE A 9 -4.33 -0.67 -2.96
C ILE A 9 -2.83 -0.95 -3.16
N GLU A 10 -1.98 0.07 -3.31
CA GLU A 10 -0.54 -0.12 -3.44
C GLU A 10 0.06 -0.59 -2.12
N ASN A 11 -0.45 -0.09 -0.99
CA ASN A 11 -0.10 -0.60 0.34
C ASN A 11 -0.54 -2.06 0.51
N LEU A 12 -1.74 -2.41 0.04
CA LEU A 12 -2.24 -3.78 0.05
C LEU A 12 -1.33 -4.71 -0.75
N TRP A 13 -0.96 -4.32 -1.98
CA TRP A 13 -0.01 -5.07 -2.80
C TRP A 13 1.37 -5.17 -2.16
N ALA A 14 1.85 -4.12 -1.49
CA ALA A 14 3.10 -4.15 -0.75
C ALA A 14 3.06 -5.20 0.37
N GLU A 15 1.98 -5.25 1.15
CA GLU A 15 1.80 -6.23 2.23
C GLU A 15 1.75 -7.66 1.70
N MET A 16 0.96 -7.91 0.64
CA MET A 16 0.88 -9.24 0.04
C MET A 16 2.24 -9.71 -0.50
N LYS A 17 3.00 -8.81 -1.13
CA LYS A 17 4.39 -9.11 -1.54
C LYS A 17 5.27 -9.45 -0.34
N MET A 18 5.08 -8.78 0.79
CA MET A 18 5.80 -9.09 2.03
C MET A 18 5.42 -10.46 2.57
N ILE A 19 4.14 -10.81 2.66
CA ILE A 19 3.68 -12.14 3.08
C ILE A 19 4.31 -13.23 2.21
N ILE A 20 4.27 -13.08 0.89
CA ILE A 20 4.88 -14.02 -0.06
C ILE A 20 6.40 -14.15 0.17
N ARG A 21 7.10 -13.04 0.41
CA ARG A 21 8.56 -13.03 0.68
C ARG A 21 8.95 -13.70 2.00
N HIS A 22 8.06 -13.72 2.99
CA HIS A 22 8.31 -14.38 4.28
C HIS A 22 8.06 -15.89 4.24
N ARG A 23 7.49 -16.42 3.15
CA ARG A 23 7.36 -17.87 2.96
C ARG A 23 8.74 -18.51 2.87
N SER A 24 8.86 -19.71 3.42
CA SER A 24 10.13 -20.45 3.49
C SER A 24 10.70 -20.80 2.11
N LEU A 25 9.83 -21.04 1.13
CA LEU A 25 10.21 -21.39 -0.23
C LEU A 25 9.66 -20.34 -1.21
N PRO A 26 10.52 -19.78 -2.09
CA PRO A 26 10.05 -18.91 -3.16
C PRO A 26 9.22 -19.71 -4.18
N PRO A 27 8.26 -19.07 -4.86
CA PRO A 27 7.47 -19.74 -5.89
C PRO A 27 8.37 -20.15 -7.07
N SER A 28 8.27 -21.42 -7.48
CA SER A 28 9.08 -22.02 -8.55
C SER A 28 8.45 -21.92 -9.93
N SER A 29 7.19 -21.52 -10.01
CA SER A 29 6.44 -21.36 -11.26
C SER A 29 5.37 -20.27 -11.12
N ILE A 30 4.81 -19.84 -12.25
CA ILE A 30 3.69 -18.88 -12.26
C ILE A 30 2.47 -19.47 -11.53
N SER A 31 2.20 -20.77 -11.69
CA SER A 31 1.08 -21.43 -11.02
C SER A 31 1.24 -21.39 -9.49
N VAL A 32 2.44 -21.69 -8.98
CA VAL A 32 2.73 -21.60 -7.54
C VAL A 32 2.67 -20.16 -7.04
N LEU A 33 3.15 -19.19 -7.84
CA LEU A 33 3.02 -17.77 -7.50
C LEU A 33 1.54 -17.36 -7.41
N MET A 34 0.68 -17.83 -8.31
CA MET A 34 -0.76 -17.55 -8.27
C MET A 34 -1.43 -18.11 -7.01
N GLU A 35 -1.05 -19.31 -6.58
CA GLU A 35 -1.50 -19.88 -5.30
C GLU A 35 -1.03 -19.02 -4.13
N TYR A 36 0.24 -18.65 -4.11
CA TYR A 36 0.80 -17.80 -3.06
C TYR A 36 0.12 -16.42 -2.96
N VAL A 37 -0.28 -15.84 -4.09
CA VAL A 37 -1.03 -14.59 -4.10
C VAL A 37 -2.43 -14.76 -3.51
N LYS A 38 -3.11 -15.87 -3.80
CA LYS A 38 -4.44 -16.16 -3.21
C LYS A 38 -4.33 -16.40 -1.71
N ASP A 39 -3.38 -17.24 -1.30
CA ASP A 39 -3.17 -17.49 0.12
C ASP A 39 -2.77 -16.20 0.86
N ALA A 40 -1.89 -15.37 0.29
CA ALA A 40 -1.51 -14.10 0.90
C ALA A 40 -2.69 -13.11 0.99
N TRP A 41 -3.67 -13.22 0.10
CA TRP A 41 -4.92 -12.48 0.21
C TRP A 41 -5.78 -13.00 1.37
N ASP A 42 -5.90 -14.32 1.52
CA ASP A 42 -6.68 -14.96 2.58
C ASP A 42 -6.03 -14.82 3.96
N ASP A 43 -4.70 -14.74 4.04
CA ASP A 43 -3.92 -14.55 5.26
C ASP A 43 -4.05 -13.12 5.84
N LEU A 44 -4.53 -12.15 5.04
CA LEU A 44 -4.65 -10.77 5.49
C LEU A 44 -5.82 -10.61 6.47
N PRO A 45 -5.57 -10.07 7.68
CA PRO A 45 -6.64 -9.88 8.64
C PRO A 45 -7.57 -8.74 8.21
N PRO A 46 -8.90 -8.84 8.46
CA PRO A 46 -9.86 -7.78 8.16
C PRO A 46 -9.48 -6.40 8.70
N GLU A 47 -8.79 -6.37 9.84
CA GLU A 47 -8.28 -5.17 10.51
C GLU A 47 -7.28 -4.40 9.64
N TYR A 48 -6.54 -5.09 8.75
CA TYR A 48 -5.61 -4.44 7.83
C TYR A 48 -6.35 -3.56 6.82
N TYR A 49 -7.43 -4.08 6.22
CA TYR A 49 -8.25 -3.28 5.28
C TYR A 49 -8.87 -2.08 5.99
N ARG A 50 -9.35 -2.27 7.22
CA ARG A 50 -9.90 -1.17 8.02
C ARG A 50 -8.87 -0.07 8.28
N LYS A 51 -7.64 -0.44 8.67
CA LYS A 51 -6.53 0.52 8.83
C LYS A 51 -6.22 1.30 7.55
N LEU A 52 -6.24 0.64 6.39
CA LEU A 52 -6.02 1.31 5.11
C LEU A 52 -7.11 2.36 4.84
N ILE A 53 -8.38 2.00 5.04
CA ILE A 53 -9.53 2.89 4.85
C ILE A 53 -9.48 4.05 5.85
N ASP A 54 -9.27 3.76 7.13
CA ASP A 54 -9.23 4.76 8.21
C ASP A 54 -8.06 5.74 8.03
N SER A 55 -7.00 5.34 7.32
CA SER A 55 -5.87 6.23 7.01
C SER A 55 -6.17 7.26 5.90
N MET A 56 -7.23 7.09 5.11
CA MET A 56 -7.51 7.93 3.94
C MET A 56 -7.67 9.42 4.25
N PRO A 57 -8.42 9.85 5.29
CA PRO A 57 -8.53 11.27 5.63
C PRO A 57 -7.16 11.90 5.92
N GLN A 58 -6.26 11.17 6.59
CA GLN A 58 -4.91 11.65 6.91
C GLN A 58 -4.06 11.80 5.64
N ARG A 59 -4.13 10.82 4.72
CA ARG A 59 -3.42 10.87 3.43
C ARG A 59 -3.89 12.05 2.56
N VAL A 60 -5.20 12.27 2.49
CA VAL A 60 -5.79 13.42 1.76
C VAL A 60 -5.30 14.74 2.34
N ASN A 61 -5.33 14.89 3.67
CA ASN A 61 -4.82 16.10 4.32
C ASN A 61 -3.31 16.31 4.06
N ALA A 62 -2.52 15.24 4.05
CA ALA A 62 -1.09 15.32 3.73
C ALA A 62 -0.86 15.77 2.28
N VAL A 63 -1.69 15.35 1.33
CA VAL A 63 -1.63 15.82 -0.07
C VAL A 63 -1.98 17.30 -0.16
N ILE A 64 -3.08 17.73 0.45
CA ILE A 64 -3.49 19.15 0.47
C ILE A 64 -2.35 20.02 1.02
N PHE A 65 -1.79 19.64 2.16
CA PHE A 65 -0.69 20.36 2.78
C PHE A 65 0.57 20.39 1.91
N ALA A 66 0.91 19.28 1.26
CA ALA A 66 2.05 19.22 0.34
C ALA A 66 1.86 20.12 -0.88
N MET A 67 0.64 20.17 -1.43
CA MET A 67 0.29 21.05 -2.55
C MET A 67 0.34 22.53 -2.14
N ASP A 68 -0.17 22.87 -0.94
CA ASP A 68 -0.10 24.23 -0.41
C ASP A 68 1.35 24.69 -0.21
N ILE A 69 2.21 23.84 0.35
CA ILE A 69 3.65 24.11 0.47
C ILE A 69 4.29 24.31 -0.90
N GLU A 70 3.96 23.48 -1.88
CA GLU A 70 4.52 23.61 -3.23
C GLU A 70 4.12 24.95 -3.88
N LEU A 71 2.90 25.44 -3.59
CA LEU A 71 2.46 26.76 -4.01
C LEU A 71 3.27 27.86 -3.32
N ILE A 72 3.47 27.76 -2.00
CA ILE A 72 4.26 28.74 -1.22
C ILE A 72 5.71 28.82 -1.75
N ILE A 73 6.34 27.68 -2.05
CA ILE A 73 7.70 27.66 -2.62
C ILE A 73 7.74 28.25 -4.03
N LYS A 74 6.66 28.16 -4.82
CA LYS A 74 6.61 28.76 -6.17
C LYS A 74 6.43 30.29 -6.14
N PHE A 75 5.98 30.85 -5.02
CA PHE A 75 5.74 32.30 -4.86
C PHE A 75 6.79 33.00 -3.97
N LEU A 76 7.85 32.30 -3.56
CA LEU A 76 9.04 32.82 -2.90
C LEU A 76 10.26 32.70 -3.81
#